data_AF-C2G3L7-F1
#
_entry.id   AF-C2G3L7-F1
#
_cell.length_a   1.000
_cell.length_b   1.000
_cell.length_c   1.000
_cell.angle_alpha   90.00
_cell.angle_beta   90.00
_cell.angle_gamma   90.00
#
_symmetry.space_group_name_H-M   'P 1'
#
loop_
_entity.id
_entity.type
_entity.pdbx_description
1 polymer ?
#
loop_
_entity_poly.entity_id
_entity_poly.type
_entity_poly.pdbx_seq_one_letter_code
_entity_poly.pdbx_strand_id
1 'polypeptide(L)' 'MSELENTTFFFSVAEKKAFLEKEGYTFDHRLIEKEVNLYQNVFKSIQTTELVVIKEGAEQDIHKAFIQALKTKLLRL' A
#
# COMPACT_ATOMS: atom_id res chain seq x y z
N MET A 1 -12.29 27.83 10.62
CA MET A 1 -12.31 26.35 10.57
C MET A 1 -12.56 25.96 9.13
N SER A 2 -11.58 26.26 8.27
CA SER A 2 -11.79 26.58 6.86
C SER A 2 -10.73 25.90 6.01
N GLU A 3 -11.14 25.40 4.85
CA GLU A 3 -10.33 24.87 3.73
C GLU A 3 -9.63 23.51 3.92
N LEU A 4 -9.24 23.11 5.13
CA LEU A 4 -8.54 21.82 5.33
C LEU A 4 -9.44 20.58 5.19
N GLU A 5 -10.74 20.67 5.43
CA GLU A 5 -11.65 19.51 5.45
C GLU A 5 -11.88 18.86 4.08
N ASN A 6 -11.61 19.57 2.98
CA ASN A 6 -11.77 19.07 1.60
C ASN A 6 -10.44 18.90 0.84
N THR A 7 -9.31 18.92 1.54
CA THR A 7 -8.01 18.72 0.87
C THR A 7 -7.76 17.23 0.66
N THR A 8 -7.87 16.77 -0.59
CA THR A 8 -7.48 15.41 -0.96
C THR A 8 -5.98 15.36 -1.22
N PHE A 9 -5.25 14.64 -0.38
CA PHE A 9 -3.82 14.44 -0.56
C PHE A 9 -3.55 13.21 -1.45
N PHE A 10 -2.79 13.42 -2.52
CA PHE A 10 -2.34 12.34 -3.40
C PHE A 10 -0.88 12.01 -3.09
N PHE A 11 -0.62 10.75 -2.80
CA PHE A 11 0.72 10.22 -2.57
C PHE A 11 1.01 9.11 -3.55
N SER A 12 2.14 9.25 -4.26
CA SER A 12 2.72 8.20 -5.09
C SER A 12 3.13 7.00 -4.23
N VAL A 13 3.29 5.83 -4.88
CA VAL A 13 3.78 4.62 -4.20
C VAL A 13 5.19 4.85 -3.63
N ALA A 14 6.03 5.63 -4.32
CA ALA A 14 7.37 5.97 -3.86
C ALA A 14 7.36 6.79 -2.56
N GLU A 15 6.48 7.79 -2.46
CA GLU A 15 6.32 8.59 -1.24
C GLU A 15 5.80 7.75 -0.07
N LYS A 16 4.82 6.87 -0.34
CA LYS A 16 4.30 5.93 0.67
C LYS A 16 5.41 5.02 1.19
N LYS A 17 6.24 4.50 0.29
CA LYS A 17 7.39 3.64 0.64
C LYS A 17 8.38 4.39 1.52
N ALA A 18 8.85 5.55 1.08
CA ALA A 18 9.82 6.35 1.83
C ALA A 18 9.29 6.77 3.23
N PHE A 19 7.99 7.05 3.35
CA PHE A 19 7.37 7.32 4.65
C PHE A 19 7.40 6.08 5.55
N LEU A 20 6.94 4.95 5.04
CA LEU A 20 6.87 3.70 5.80
C LEU A 20 8.26 3.15 6.18
N GLU A 21 9.28 3.30 5.33
CA GLU A 21 10.69 2.98 5.67
C GLU A 21 11.15 3.74 6.92
N LYS A 22 10.84 5.04 7.01
CA LYS A 22 11.19 5.87 8.18
C LYS A 22 10.44 5.44 9.44
N GLU A 23 9.25 4.86 9.29
CA GLU A 23 8.45 4.33 10.41
C GLU A 23 8.83 2.87 10.77
N GLY A 24 9.91 2.34 10.19
CA GLY A 24 10.45 1.02 10.51
C GLY A 24 9.76 -0.15 9.79
N TYR A 25 9.01 0.11 8.72
CA TYR A 25 8.46 -0.94 7.88
C TYR A 25 9.52 -1.45 6.89
N THR A 26 9.41 -2.72 6.53
CA THR A 26 10.22 -3.38 5.50
C THR A 26 9.33 -3.81 4.33
N PHE A 27 9.94 -4.10 3.19
CA PHE A 27 9.21 -4.37 1.94
C PHE A 27 9.67 -5.69 1.35
N ASP A 28 8.70 -6.52 0.98
CA ASP A 28 8.92 -7.80 0.32
C ASP A 28 8.21 -7.79 -1.03
N HIS A 29 8.86 -8.37 -2.03
CA HIS A 29 8.35 -8.48 -3.39
C HIS A 29 8.01 -9.94 -3.65
N ARG A 30 6.71 -10.24 -3.68
CA ARG A 30 6.25 -11.61 -3.87
C ARG A 30 5.83 -11.82 -5.30
N LEU A 31 6.37 -12.88 -5.91
CA LEU A 31 5.84 -13.39 -7.16
C LEU A 31 4.51 -14.06 -6.87
N ILE A 32 3.45 -13.52 -7.45
CA ILE A 32 2.11 -14.09 -7.38
C ILE A 32 1.65 -14.42 -8.80
N GLU A 33 0.96 -15.54 -8.92
CA GLU A 33 0.24 -15.89 -10.13
C GLU A 33 -1.19 -15.38 -10.00
N LYS A 34 -1.59 -14.47 -10.87
CA LYS A 34 -2.93 -13.90 -10.89
C LYS A 34 -3.65 -14.36 -12.14
N GLU A 35 -4.80 -14.98 -11.95
CA GLU A 35 -5.69 -15.34 -13.03
C GLU A 35 -6.54 -14.12 -13.42
N VAL A 36 -6.48 -13.73 -14.69
CA VAL A 36 -7.23 -12.60 -15.23
C VAL A 36 -8.24 -13.13 -16.24
N ASN A 37 -9.51 -12.79 -16.04
CA ASN A 37 -10.57 -13.07 -17.00
C ASN A 37 -10.48 -12.07 -18.15
N LEU A 38 -10.31 -12.56 -19.37
CA LEU A 38 -10.25 -11.75 -20.57
C LEU A 38 -11.65 -11.58 -21.18
N TYR A 39 -12.37 -12.68 -21.44
CA TYR A 39 -13.72 -12.68 -22.00
C TYR A 39 -14.46 -13.98 -21.72
N GLN A 40 -15.74 -13.87 -21.31
CA GLN A 40 -16.75 -14.93 -21.13
C GLN A 40 -16.29 -16.17 -20.35
N ASN A 41 -15.33 -16.96 -20.86
CA ASN A 41 -14.73 -18.15 -20.22
C ASN A 41 -13.22 -18.31 -20.50
N VAL A 42 -12.54 -17.27 -21.00
CA VAL A 42 -11.09 -17.29 -21.29
C VAL A 42 -10.36 -16.66 -20.12
N PHE A 43 -9.59 -17.49 -19.42
CA PHE A 43 -8.73 -17.08 -18.32
C PHE A 43 -7.28 -17.12 -18.75
N LYS A 44 -6.50 -16.14 -18.29
CA LYS A 44 -5.06 -16.10 -18.50
C LYS A 44 -4.37 -15.94 -17.15
N SER A 45 -3.49 -16.88 -16.82
CA SER A 45 -2.55 -16.71 -15.73
C SER A 45 -1.46 -15.70 -16.11
N ILE A 46 -1.25 -14.72 -15.25
CA ILE A 46 -0.17 -13.75 -15.37
C ILE A 46 0.65 -13.82 -14.09
N GLN A 47 1.96 -14.03 -14.22
CA GLN A 47 2.89 -13.85 -13.12
C GLN A 47 3.14 -12.36 -12.92
N THR A 48 2.84 -11.85 -11.72
CA THR A 48 3.06 -10.45 -11.34
C THR A 48 3.77 -10.40 -10.00
N THR A 49 4.37 -9.25 -9.70
CA THR A 49 4.98 -9.00 -8.40
C THR A 49 4.03 -8.15 -7.55
N GLU A 50 3.72 -8.62 -6.34
CA GLU A 50 2.99 -7.85 -5.34
C GLU A 50 3.96 -7.31 -4.30
N LEU A 51 3.81 -6.02 -3.97
CA LEU A 51 4.59 -5.37 -2.93
C LEU A 51 3.86 -5.51 -1.59
N VAL A 52 4.44 -6.28 -0.69
CA VAL A 52 3.94 -6.46 0.67
C VAL A 52 4.79 -5.66 1.63
N VAL A 53 4.13 -5.01 2.60
CA VAL A 53 4.81 -4.24 3.65
C VAL A 53 4.77 -5.06 4.94
N ILE A 54 5.91 -5.17 5.61
CA ILE A 54 6.08 -6.00 6.81
C ILE A 54 6.56 -5.12 7.97
N LYS A 55 5.87 -5.20 9.10
CA LYS A 55 6.31 -4.61 10.37
C LYS A 55 5.94 -5.52 11.52
N GLU A 56 6.90 -5.79 12.40
CA GLU A 56 6.71 -6.66 13.58
C GLU A 56 6.14 -8.06 13.22
N GLY A 57 6.47 -8.57 12.04
CA GLY A 57 6.00 -9.87 11.54
C GLY A 57 4.59 -9.85 10.95
N ALA A 58 3.87 -8.72 10.98
CA ALA A 58 2.59 -8.57 10.32
C ALA A 58 2.75 -8.05 8.89
N GLU A 59 2.08 -8.72 7.96
CA GLU A 59 2.07 -8.39 6.54
C GLU A 59 0.83 -7.56 6.18
N GLN A 60 1.04 -6.49 5.42
CA GLN A 60 -0.02 -5.57 5.05
C GLN A 60 0.19 -5.01 3.64
N ASP A 61 -0.93 -4.65 3.00
CA ASP A 61 -0.92 -3.84 1.79
C ASP A 61 -0.33 -2.44 2.07
N ILE A 62 0.48 -1.93 1.13
CA ILE A 62 1.18 -0.64 1.28
C ILE A 62 0.25 0.54 1.52
N HIS A 63 -0.93 0.55 0.90
CA HIS A 63 -1.88 1.66 1.07
C HIS A 63 -2.52 1.61 2.46
N LYS A 64 -2.89 0.42 2.93
CA LYS A 64 -3.42 0.23 4.29
C LYS A 64 -2.39 0.60 5.35
N ALA A 65 -1.16 0.09 5.23
CA ALA A 65 -0.07 0.39 6.16
C ALA A 65 0.23 1.90 6.20
N PHE A 66 0.29 2.55 5.04
CA PHE A 66 0.52 4.00 4.95
C PHE A 66 -0.56 4.81 5.66
N ILE A 67 -1.84 4.53 5.40
CA ILE A 67 -2.95 5.27 6.03
C ILE A 67 -2.93 5.08 7.54
N GLN A 68 -2.67 3.85 8.01
CA GLN A 68 -2.59 3.56 9.45
C GLN A 68 -1.45 4.34 10.10
N ALA A 69 -0.24 4.26 9.56
CA ALA A 69 0.93 4.96 10.09
C ALA A 69 0.76 6.49 10.03
N LEU A 70 0.20 7.03 8.95
CA LEU A 70 -0.10 8.45 8.81
C LEU A 70 -1.11 8.92 9.88
N LYS A 71 -2.21 8.18 10.07
CA LYS A 71 -3.20 8.50 11.12
C LYS A 71 -2.58 8.45 12.51
N THR A 72 -1.79 7.42 12.82
CA THR A 72 -1.11 7.32 14.12
C THR A 72 -0.18 8.50 14.36
N LYS A 73 0.51 9.01 13.33
CA LYS A 73 1.33 10.21 13.45
C LYS A 73 0.51 11.48 13.66
N LEU A 74 -0.55 11.67 12.88
CA LEU A 74 -1.43 12.84 12.98
C LEU A 74 -2.16 12.91 14.32
N LEU A 75 -2.54 11.77 14.91
CA LEU A 75 -3.21 11.70 16.21
C LEU A 75 -2.26 11.85 17.42
N ARG A 76 -0.94 11.74 17.21
CA ARG A 76 0.07 11.98 18.24
C ARG A 76 0.52 13.45 18.31
N LEU A 77 0.12 14.27 17.34
CA LEU A 77 0.33 15.72 17.30
C LEU A 77 -0.81 16.43 18.03
#